data_AF-A0A6D2GAI8-F1
#
_entry.id   AF-A0A6D2GAI8-F1
#
_cell.length_a   1.000
_cell.length_b   1.000
_cell.length_c   1.000
_cell.angle_alpha   90.00
_cell.angle_beta   90.00
_cell.angle_gamma   90.00
#
_symmetry.space_group_name_H-M   'P 1'
#
loop_
_entity.id
_entity.type
_entity.pdbx_description
1 polymer ?
#
loop_
_entity_poly.entity_id
_entity_poly.type
_entity_poly.pdbx_seq_one_letter_code
_entity_poly.pdbx_strand_id
1 'polypeptide(L)'
;MSKRRGKLLYRGSVLKIGPYLFRDAFIQQLANGRWHVMRRVNGKNRYPIDVVKIPLSGPLTQAFESATQSLIDEEIPKQLGYALKQQLRLYLSQ
;
A
#
# COMPACT_ATOMS: atom_id res chain seq x y z
N MET A 1 -14.25 -11.16 -26.99
CA MET A 1 -13.56 -12.09 -26.07
C MET A 1 -14.40 -12.24 -24.79
N SER A 2 -15.18 -13.31 -24.69
CA SER A 2 -16.15 -13.55 -23.61
C SER A 2 -15.42 -13.89 -22.30
N LYS A 3 -15.62 -13.09 -21.24
CA LYS A 3 -15.16 -13.42 -19.89
C LYS A 3 -15.99 -14.61 -19.40
N ARG A 4 -15.49 -15.84 -19.59
CA ARG A 4 -16.03 -17.03 -18.94
C ARG A 4 -15.99 -16.80 -17.43
N ARG A 5 -17.14 -16.46 -16.84
CA ARG A 5 -17.36 -16.55 -15.39
C ARG A 5 -17.39 -18.04 -15.06
N GLY A 6 -16.20 -18.62 -14.84
CA GLY A 6 -16.09 -19.96 -14.29
C GLY A 6 -16.90 -20.02 -13.00
N LYS A 7 -17.89 -20.91 -12.95
CA LYS A 7 -18.70 -21.18 -11.76
C LYS A 7 -17.71 -21.43 -10.61
N LEU A 8 -17.75 -20.62 -9.54
CA LEU A 8 -16.94 -20.87 -8.34
C LEU A 8 -17.36 -22.23 -7.79
N LEU A 9 -16.60 -23.27 -8.14
CA LEU A 9 -16.84 -24.67 -7.73
C LEU A 9 -16.61 -24.90 -6.22
N TYR A 10 -16.42 -23.85 -5.44
CA TYR A 10 -16.06 -23.91 -4.02
C TYR A 10 -17.01 -23.03 -3.20
N ARG A 11 -17.64 -23.61 -2.17
CA ARG A 11 -18.59 -22.97 -1.23
C ARG A 11 -17.88 -22.04 -0.22
N GLY A 12 -17.09 -21.09 -0.72
CA GLY A 12 -16.29 -20.18 0.10
C GLY A 12 -16.50 -18.72 -0.26
N SER A 13 -16.43 -17.82 0.73
CA SER A 13 -16.41 -16.38 0.49
C SER A 13 -15.06 -16.00 -0.15
N VAL A 14 -15.04 -15.06 -1.10
CA VAL A 14 -13.80 -14.60 -1.73
C VAL A 14 -13.73 -13.08 -1.63
N LEU A 15 -12.61 -12.59 -1.11
CA LEU A 15 -12.35 -11.17 -0.96
C LEU A 15 -11.22 -10.74 -1.90
N LYS A 16 -11.46 -9.69 -2.69
CA LYS A 16 -10.47 -9.08 -3.58
C LYS A 16 -10.07 -7.71 -3.04
N ILE A 17 -8.77 -7.49 -2.87
CA ILE A 17 -8.19 -6.23 -2.38
C ILE A 17 -7.07 -5.85 -3.35
N GLY A 18 -7.29 -4.81 -4.15
CA GLY A 18 -6.37 -4.42 -5.22
C GLY A 18 -6.05 -5.61 -6.15
N PRO A 19 -4.77 -5.94 -6.38
CA PRO A 19 -4.37 -7.09 -7.19
C PRO A 19 -4.49 -8.43 -6.45
N TYR A 20 -4.68 -8.43 -5.12
CA TYR A 20 -4.67 -9.64 -4.30
C TYR A 20 -6.07 -10.25 -4.16
N LEU A 21 -6.12 -11.59 -4.18
CA LEU A 21 -7.33 -12.38 -3.98
C LEU A 21 -7.15 -13.32 -2.80
N PHE A 22 -8.08 -13.25 -1.84
CA PHE A 22 -8.07 -14.06 -0.64
C PHE A 22 -9.33 -14.92 -0.59
N ARG A 23 -9.14 -16.25 -0.54
CA ARG A 23 -10.23 -17.21 -0.34
C ARG A 23 -10.58 -17.31 1.15
N ASP A 24 -11.86 -17.58 1.39
CA ASP A 24 -12.50 -17.69 2.70
C ASP A 24 -12.23 -16.50 3.62
N ALA A 25 -12.06 -15.33 3.01
CA ALA A 25 -11.65 -14.12 3.68
C ALA A 25 -12.78 -13.08 3.74
N PHE A 26 -12.76 -12.30 4.82
CA PHE A 26 -13.73 -11.24 5.10
C PHE A 26 -13.04 -10.07 5.81
N ILE A 27 -13.70 -8.92 5.85
CA ILE A 27 -13.19 -7.72 6.53
C ILE A 27 -14.01 -7.53 7.80
N GLN A 28 -13.35 -7.23 8.90
CA GLN A 28 -13.98 -6.87 10.16
C GLN A 28 -13.32 -5.64 10.75
N GLN A 29 -14.12 -4.72 11.28
CA GLN A 29 -13.62 -3.62 12.09
C GLN A 29 -13.47 -4.10 13.54
N LEU A 30 -12.31 -3.85 14.13
CA LEU A 30 -12.06 -4.13 15.53
C LEU A 30 -12.62 -2.99 16.40
N ALA A 31 -12.79 -3.25 17.70
CA ALA A 31 -13.26 -2.26 18.66
C ALA A 31 -12.39 -0.98 18.73
N ASN A 32 -11.12 -1.07 18.32
CA ASN A 32 -10.22 0.07 18.20
C ASN A 32 -10.36 0.87 16.88
N GLY A 33 -11.37 0.56 16.06
CA GLY A 33 -11.63 1.23 14.79
C GLY A 33 -10.82 0.72 13.60
N ARG A 34 -9.83 -0.16 13.81
CA ARG A 34 -8.97 -0.69 12.72
C ARG A 34 -9.69 -1.76 11.91
N TRP A 35 -9.58 -1.65 10.59
CA TRP A 35 -10.07 -2.67 9.66
C TRP A 35 -9.03 -3.78 9.49
N HIS A 36 -9.44 -5.01 9.77
CA HIS A 36 -8.60 -6.20 9.61
C HIS A 36 -9.22 -7.12 8.56
N VAL A 37 -8.35 -7.68 7.74
CA VAL A 37 -8.71 -8.75 6.81
C VAL A 37 -8.45 -10.08 7.51
N MET A 38 -9.47 -10.90 7.61
CA MET A 38 -9.43 -12.17 8.30
C MET A 38 -9.78 -13.30 7.33
N ARG A 39 -9.31 -14.51 7.61
CA ARG A 39 -9.59 -15.72 6.82
C ARG A 39 -10.07 -16.84 7.74
N ARG A 40 -11.11 -17.55 7.31
CA ARG A 40 -11.55 -18.79 7.92
C ARG A 40 -10.62 -19.92 7.50
N VAL A 41 -10.11 -20.67 8.47
CA VAL A 41 -9.18 -21.78 8.24
C VAL A 41 -9.87 -23.08 8.63
N ASN A 42 -10.14 -23.92 7.63
CA ASN A 42 -10.70 -25.24 7.84
C ASN A 42 -9.67 -26.13 8.56
N GLY A 43 -10.10 -26.91 9.55
CA GLY A 43 -9.24 -27.87 10.27
C GLY A 43 -8.67 -27.39 11.62
N LYS A 44 -8.82 -26.12 11.99
CA LYS A 44 -8.49 -25.62 13.33
C LYS A 44 -9.76 -25.49 14.18
N ASN A 45 -9.96 -26.40 15.14
CA ASN A 45 -11.18 -26.38 15.99
C ASN A 45 -11.15 -25.27 17.06
N ARG A 46 -9.95 -24.90 17.55
CA ARG A 46 -9.80 -23.91 18.64
C ARG A 46 -9.68 -22.47 18.14
N TYR A 47 -9.10 -22.25 16.95
CA TYR A 47 -8.92 -20.92 16.34
C TYR A 47 -9.18 -20.98 14.84
N PRO A 48 -10.47 -20.97 14.42
CA PRO A 48 -10.84 -21.13 13.02
C PRO A 48 -10.67 -19.83 12.19
N ILE A 49 -10.18 -18.73 12.77
CA ILE A 49 -10.03 -17.43 12.10
C ILE A 49 -8.60 -16.92 12.28
N ASP A 50 -7.90 -16.68 11.18
CA ASP A 50 -6.56 -16.11 11.13
C ASP A 50 -6.57 -14.70 10.50
N VAL A 51 -5.61 -13.86 10.85
CA VAL A 51 -5.41 -12.55 10.22
C VAL A 51 -4.59 -12.71 8.93
N VAL A 52 -5.08 -12.12 7.84
CA VAL A 52 -4.40 -12.16 6.54
C VAL A 52 -3.32 -11.09 6.49
N LYS A 53 -2.11 -11.49 6.11
CA LYS A 53 -0.99 -10.58 5.83
C LYS A 53 -1.02 -10.18 4.35
N ILE A 54 -1.12 -8.88 4.07
CA ILE A 54 -1.03 -8.33 2.71
C ILE A 54 0.41 -7.86 2.50
N PRO A 55 1.13 -8.32 1.45
CA PRO A 55 2.50 -7.91 1.21
C PRO A 55 2.52 -6.48 0.63
N LEU A 56 2.73 -5.48 1.48
CA LEU A 56 2.74 -4.07 1.10
C LEU A 56 4.14 -3.47 0.91
N SER A 57 5.22 -4.20 1.21
CA SER A 57 6.58 -3.67 1.11
C SER A 57 6.92 -3.17 -0.29
N GLY A 58 6.76 -4.01 -1.31
CA GLY A 58 7.02 -3.64 -2.71
C GLY A 58 6.24 -2.40 -3.19
N PRO A 59 4.89 -2.38 -3.10
CA PRO A 59 4.12 -1.23 -3.58
C PRO A 59 4.39 0.05 -2.76
N LEU A 60 4.69 -0.06 -1.46
CA LEU A 60 5.07 1.09 -0.65
C LEU A 60 6.43 1.66 -1.08
N THR A 61 7.43 0.81 -1.29
CA THR A 61 8.74 1.24 -1.78
C THR A 61 8.62 1.93 -3.14
N GLN A 62 7.90 1.33 -4.08
CA GLN A 62 7.70 1.91 -5.41
C GLN A 62 7.00 3.27 -5.37
N ALA A 63 5.93 3.39 -4.56
CA ALA A 63 5.22 4.65 -4.39
C ALA A 63 6.10 5.72 -3.75
N PHE A 64 6.92 5.34 -2.76
CA PHE A 64 7.87 6.24 -2.11
C PHE A 64 8.93 6.74 -3.09
N GLU A 65 9.59 5.85 -3.82
CA GLU A 65 10.60 6.20 -4.83
C GLU A 65 10.02 7.15 -5.88
N SER A 66 8.83 6.83 -6.41
CA SER A 66 8.14 7.68 -7.37
C SER A 66 7.87 9.08 -6.80
N ALA A 67 7.41 9.18 -5.55
CA ALA A 67 7.14 10.47 -4.93
C ALA A 67 8.43 11.25 -4.68
N THR A 68 9.50 10.59 -4.21
CA THR A 68 10.80 11.24 -4.00
C THR A 68 11.38 11.78 -5.29
N GLN A 69 11.26 11.05 -6.41
CA GLN A 69 11.76 11.51 -7.70
C GLN A 69 11.02 12.77 -8.15
N SER A 70 9.69 12.79 -8.03
CA SER A 70 8.90 13.99 -8.34
C SER A 70 9.28 15.19 -7.47
N LEU A 71 9.51 14.99 -6.17
CA LEU A 71 9.96 16.06 -5.27
C LEU A 71 11.37 16.55 -5.63
N ILE A 72 12.28 15.66 -5.99
CA ILE A 72 13.63 15.99 -6.46
C ILE A 72 13.56 16.88 -7.69
N ASP A 73 12.73 16.50 -8.68
CA ASP A 73 12.66 17.23 -9.95
C ASP A 73 12.01 18.62 -9.79
N GLU A 74 11.05 18.77 -8.87
CA GLU A 74 10.29 20.02 -8.71
C GLU A 74 10.83 20.98 -7.63
N GLU A 75 11.23 20.45 -6.48
CA GLU A 75 11.55 21.25 -5.29
C GLU A 75 13.05 21.54 -5.17
N ILE A 76 13.91 20.56 -5.45
CA ILE A 76 15.36 20.72 -5.31
C ILE A 76 15.93 21.87 -6.16
N PRO A 77 15.60 22.05 -7.46
CA PRO A 77 16.16 23.17 -8.22
C PRO A 77 15.76 24.54 -7.65
N LYS A 78 14.56 24.65 -7.08
CA LYS A 78 14.09 25.89 -6.42
C LYS A 78 14.90 26.16 -5.15
N GLN A 79 15.06 25.14 -4.31
CA GLN A 79 15.82 25.25 -3.05
C GLN A 79 17.30 25.52 -3.33
N LEU A 80 17.90 24.82 -4.31
CA LEU A 80 19.28 25.03 -4.72
C LEU A 80 19.48 26.44 -5.28
N GLY A 81 18.60 26.91 -6.14
CA GLY A 81 18.65 28.28 -6.68
C GLY A 81 18.55 29.34 -5.58
N TYR A 82 17.69 29.13 -4.58
CA TYR A 82 17.60 30.02 -3.42
C TYR A 82 18.89 29.99 -2.58
N ALA A 83 19.41 28.80 -2.28
CA ALA A 83 20.63 28.63 -1.51
C ALA A 83 21.85 29.28 -2.19
N LEU A 84 21.99 29.10 -3.51
CA LEU A 84 23.07 29.71 -4.30
C LEU A 84 22.96 31.24 -4.32
N LYS A 85 21.76 31.79 -4.51
CA LYS A 85 21.54 33.25 -4.42
C LYS A 85 21.91 33.79 -3.05
N GLN A 86 21.58 33.07 -1.99
CA GLN A 86 21.92 33.46 -0.63
C GLN A 86 23.44 33.40 -0.39
N GLN A 87 24.13 32.35 -0.87
CA GLN A 87 25.60 32.25 -0.78
C GLN A 87 26.29 33.40 -1.51
N LEU A 88 25.86 33.73 -2.72
CA LEU A 88 26.38 34.88 -3.47
C LEU A 88 26.14 36.20 -2.73
N ARG A 89 24.95 36.39 -2.15
CA ARG A 89 24.64 37.57 -1.33
C ARG A 89 25.62 37.70 -0.18
N LEU A 90 25.85 36.62 0.56
CA LEU A 90 26.77 36.62 1.71
C LEU A 90 28.19 36.99 1.28
N TYR A 91 28.70 36.37 0.21
CA TYR A 91 30.06 36.62 -0.30
C TYR A 91 30.25 38.06 -0.79
N LEU A 92 29.25 38.64 -1.47
CA LEU A 92 29.33 40.01 -1.98
C LEU A 92 29.03 41.08 -0.92
N SER A 93 28.42 40.69 0.20
CA SER A 93 28.14 41.59 1.33
C SER A 93 29.25 41.60 2.41
N GLN A 94 30.28 40.75 2.25
CA GLN A 94 31.53 40.80 3.01
C GLN A 94 32.48 41.84 2.41
#